data_AF-A0A1I0S581-F1
#
_entry.id   AF-A0A1I0S581-F1
#
_cell.length_a   1.000
_cell.length_b   1.000
_cell.length_c   1.000
_cell.angle_alpha   90.00
_cell.angle_beta   90.00
_cell.angle_gamma   90.00
#
_symmetry.space_group_name_H-M   'P 1'
#
loop_
_entity.id
_entity.type
_entity.pdbx_description
1 polymer ?
#
loop_
_entity_poly.entity_id
_entity_poly.type
_entity_poly.pdbx_seq_one_letter_code
_entity_poly.pdbx_strand_id
1 'polypeptide(L)'
;MKKGYLLLILCCICYTLTAQQKDPVVNHFFEQMGKGNWIGAMEHMDANMKKKVTPDMLNGIWQQLEQGNGKWEAFTSQQTSRDGAYTIVMADNRFANGIIIFRVVLDSAHHIAGFFIAATRPKPVSLQTNESPDSVATADQGLLLGTLTLPEGNAPFPLVLIIAGSGPTDRNGNNPLSTPRNGSSYQQLAAALAANGIASLRYNKRGIGESTGFTKPAAATTLDDYANDAAIWLTHLQKDRRFKSVSVIGHSEGALIGMKLATTHSFKSLVSFAGPGETMDQLLLAQLKSRLDKSLYQQLPDILTALRNGNDPANVPAALNTLFNPSLYAFWKSTFRFDPCTLMKTVTMPVLILNGTADMQVPPAQATLLQHCKPDAQLILIPGMSHAGKNEAETTYPDGKPLPISPALITPIANFIKS
;
A
#
# COMPACT_ATOMS: atom_id res chain seq x y z
N MET A 1 -64.14 -12.40 -10.05
CA MET A 1 -63.35 -11.21 -9.63
C MET A 1 -61.88 -11.58 -9.59
N LYS A 2 -61.06 -10.82 -10.32
CA LYS A 2 -59.74 -11.22 -10.83
C LYS A 2 -58.62 -11.10 -9.78
N LYS A 3 -57.74 -12.11 -9.72
CA LYS A 3 -56.41 -12.07 -9.11
C LYS A 3 -55.48 -11.27 -10.01
N GLY A 4 -54.87 -10.19 -9.50
CA GLY A 4 -53.86 -9.41 -10.22
C GLY A 4 -52.46 -9.81 -9.75
N TYR A 5 -51.71 -10.50 -10.62
CA TYR A 5 -50.28 -10.73 -10.44
C TYR A 5 -49.53 -9.44 -10.81
N LEU A 6 -48.79 -8.87 -9.86
CA LEU A 6 -47.87 -7.76 -10.08
C LEU A 6 -46.58 -8.34 -10.67
N LEU A 7 -46.42 -8.23 -11.99
CA LEU A 7 -45.20 -8.60 -12.69
C LEU A 7 -44.15 -7.50 -12.44
N LEU A 8 -43.19 -7.74 -11.55
CA LEU A 8 -41.97 -6.94 -11.43
C LEU A 8 -41.09 -7.23 -12.66
N ILE A 9 -41.11 -6.33 -13.64
CA ILE A 9 -40.16 -6.34 -14.75
C ILE A 9 -38.80 -5.95 -14.17
N LEU A 10 -37.97 -6.96 -13.90
CA LEU A 10 -36.55 -6.80 -13.65
C LEU A 10 -35.92 -6.32 -14.96
N CYS A 11 -35.72 -5.01 -15.09
CA CYS A 11 -34.99 -4.44 -16.21
C CYS A 11 -33.50 -4.79 -16.01
N CYS A 12 -33.10 -5.98 -16.47
CA CYS A 12 -31.70 -6.34 -16.65
C CYS A 12 -31.13 -5.41 -17.72
N ILE A 13 -30.59 -4.27 -17.31
CA ILE A 13 -29.70 -3.47 -18.14
C ILE A 13 -28.42 -4.29 -18.30
N CYS A 14 -28.41 -5.12 -19.34
CA CYS A 14 -27.20 -5.73 -19.86
C CYS A 14 -26.30 -4.60 -20.36
N TYR A 15 -25.40 -4.10 -19.50
CA TYR A 15 -24.25 -3.34 -19.97
C TYR A 15 -23.36 -4.32 -20.74
N THR A 16 -23.56 -4.40 -22.05
CA THR A 16 -22.49 -4.84 -22.94
C THR A 16 -21.36 -3.82 -22.74
N LEU A 17 -20.31 -4.21 -22.03
CA LEU A 17 -19.02 -3.52 -22.02
C LEU A 17 -18.44 -3.59 -23.43
N THR A 18 -18.94 -2.76 -24.35
CA THR A 18 -18.17 -2.39 -25.52
C THR A 18 -16.98 -1.60 -24.99
N ALA A 19 -15.76 -2.08 -25.20
CA ALA A 19 -14.56 -1.31 -24.91
C ALA A 19 -14.74 0.08 -25.52
N GLN A 20 -14.78 1.11 -24.66
CA GLN A 20 -14.99 2.47 -25.15
C GLN A 20 -13.84 2.81 -26.11
N GLN A 21 -14.19 3.05 -27.37
CA GLN A 21 -13.20 3.40 -28.38
C GLN A 21 -12.52 4.69 -27.94
N LYS A 22 -11.19 4.65 -27.84
CA LYS A 22 -10.39 5.82 -27.48
C LYS A 22 -10.56 6.90 -28.53
N ASP A 23 -10.61 8.15 -28.08
CA ASP A 23 -10.66 9.31 -28.96
C ASP A 23 -9.41 9.32 -29.85
N PRO A 24 -9.55 9.38 -31.18
CA PRO A 24 -8.43 9.20 -32.10
C PRO A 24 -7.39 10.31 -32.00
N VAL A 25 -7.82 11.56 -31.73
CA VAL A 25 -6.92 12.71 -31.58
C VAL A 25 -6.11 12.58 -30.29
N VAL A 26 -6.78 12.23 -29.20
CA VAL A 26 -6.13 12.03 -27.90
C VAL A 26 -5.21 10.80 -27.92
N ASN A 27 -5.64 9.72 -28.57
CA ASN A 27 -4.83 8.52 -28.71
C ASN A 27 -3.57 8.79 -29.54
N HIS A 28 -3.69 9.47 -30.68
CA HIS A 28 -2.52 9.89 -31.47
C HIS A 28 -1.57 10.73 -30.64
N PHE A 29 -2.09 11.74 -29.93
CA PHE A 29 -1.27 12.60 -29.08
C PHE A 29 -0.38 11.79 -28.11
N PHE A 30 -0.97 10.90 -27.30
CA PHE A 30 -0.19 10.12 -26.32
C PHE A 30 0.72 9.08 -26.96
N GLU A 31 0.33 8.46 -28.07
CA GLU A 31 1.20 7.55 -28.82
C GLU A 31 2.44 8.26 -29.37
N GLN A 32 2.30 9.49 -29.87
CA GLN A 32 3.43 10.28 -30.33
C GLN A 32 4.32 10.74 -29.17
N MET A 33 3.72 11.17 -28.05
CA MET A 33 4.46 11.50 -26.82
C MET A 33 5.29 10.30 -26.31
N GLY A 34 4.67 9.11 -26.25
CA GLY A 34 5.34 7.88 -25.82
C GLY A 34 6.48 7.43 -26.73
N LYS A 35 6.41 7.74 -28.04
CA LYS A 35 7.47 7.49 -29.02
C LYS A 35 8.57 8.56 -29.03
N GLY A 36 8.42 9.64 -28.27
CA GLY A 36 9.29 10.81 -28.34
C GLY A 36 9.16 11.60 -29.65
N ASN A 37 8.07 11.43 -30.40
CA ASN A 37 7.79 12.19 -31.60
C ASN A 37 7.01 13.47 -31.26
N TRP A 38 7.73 14.49 -30.82
CA TRP A 38 7.14 15.74 -30.33
C TRP A 38 6.41 16.54 -31.42
N ILE A 39 6.93 16.52 -32.65
CA ILE A 39 6.29 17.18 -33.79
C ILE A 39 4.96 16.48 -34.10
N GLY A 40 4.97 15.15 -34.13
CA GLY A 40 3.75 14.34 -34.32
C GLY A 40 2.70 14.60 -33.25
N ALA A 41 3.11 14.75 -31.98
CA ALA A 41 2.19 15.08 -30.89
C ALA A 41 1.51 16.45 -31.09
N MET A 42 2.15 17.40 -31.79
CA MET A 42 1.59 18.73 -32.02
C MET A 42 0.63 18.81 -33.22
N GLU A 43 0.51 17.75 -34.04
CA GLU A 43 -0.24 17.78 -35.30
C GLU A 43 -1.69 18.23 -35.13
N HIS A 44 -2.39 17.68 -34.13
CA HIS A 44 -3.80 17.96 -33.86
C HIS A 44 -4.05 19.07 -32.84
N MET A 45 -3.03 19.86 -32.48
CA MET A 45 -3.22 21.04 -31.63
C MET A 45 -3.87 22.19 -32.40
N ASP A 46 -4.68 22.98 -31.69
CA ASP A 46 -5.27 24.19 -32.23
C ASP A 46 -4.20 25.26 -32.55
N ALA A 47 -4.60 26.31 -33.27
CA ALA A 47 -3.69 27.37 -33.69
C ALA A 47 -3.07 28.17 -32.52
N ASN A 48 -3.74 28.21 -31.36
CA ASN A 48 -3.25 28.92 -30.18
C ASN A 48 -2.23 28.09 -29.41
N MET A 49 -2.47 26.78 -29.29
CA MET A 49 -1.57 25.81 -28.67
C MET A 49 -0.28 25.67 -29.47
N LYS A 50 -0.35 25.60 -30.80
CA LYS A 50 0.84 25.57 -31.68
C LYS A 50 1.77 26.79 -31.52
N LYS A 51 1.27 27.91 -31.01
CA LYS A 51 2.09 29.11 -30.69
C LYS A 51 2.74 29.04 -29.31
N LYS A 52 2.19 28.26 -28.39
CA LYS A 52 2.57 28.23 -26.97
C LYS A 52 3.38 27.00 -26.58
N VAL A 53 3.25 25.91 -27.33
CA VAL A 53 3.91 24.64 -27.07
C VAL A 53 4.99 24.41 -28.11
N THR A 54 6.18 24.04 -27.67
CA THR A 54 7.30 23.65 -28.53
C THR A 54 7.66 22.16 -28.33
N PRO A 55 8.35 21.53 -29.30
CA PRO A 55 8.89 20.19 -29.12
C PRO A 55 9.73 20.01 -27.85
N ASP A 56 10.59 20.99 -27.54
CA ASP A 56 11.46 20.95 -26.36
C ASP A 56 10.67 21.01 -25.04
N MET A 57 9.57 21.77 -25.01
CA MET A 57 8.68 21.80 -23.84
C MET A 57 8.01 20.44 -23.61
N LEU A 58 7.53 19.80 -24.68
CA LEU A 58 6.93 18.46 -24.59
C LEU A 58 7.95 17.43 -24.12
N ASN A 59 9.17 17.47 -24.66
CA ASN A 59 10.27 16.61 -24.23
C ASN A 59 10.58 16.79 -22.74
N GLY A 60 10.74 18.04 -22.28
CA GLY A 60 11.04 18.33 -20.87
C GLY A 60 9.95 17.85 -19.91
N ILE A 61 8.67 18.11 -20.24
CA ILE A 61 7.53 17.63 -19.45
C ILE A 61 7.52 16.09 -19.42
N TRP A 62 7.67 15.44 -20.56
CA TRP A 62 7.61 13.98 -20.64
C TRP A 62 8.76 13.31 -19.89
N GLN A 63 9.98 13.83 -20.01
CA GLN A 63 11.12 13.34 -19.24
C GLN A 63 10.90 13.47 -17.73
N GLN A 64 10.38 14.61 -17.26
CA GLN A 64 10.06 14.79 -15.85
C GLN A 64 9.00 13.79 -15.36
N LEU A 65 7.99 13.52 -16.19
CA LEU A 65 6.95 12.54 -15.86
C LEU A 65 7.53 11.12 -15.78
N GLU A 66 8.37 10.73 -16.73
CA GLU A 66 9.02 9.41 -16.71
C GLU A 66 10.04 9.27 -15.57
N GLN A 67 10.72 10.36 -15.19
CA GLN A 67 11.60 10.37 -14.03
C GLN A 67 10.83 10.10 -12.72
N GLY A 68 9.62 10.65 -12.58
CA GLY A 68 8.78 10.46 -11.40
C GLY A 68 7.96 9.17 -11.41
N ASN A 69 7.54 8.69 -12.57
CA ASN A 69 6.52 7.63 -12.70
C ASN A 69 7.03 6.39 -13.46
N GLY A 70 8.29 6.38 -13.87
CA GLY A 70 8.87 5.36 -14.74
C GLY A 70 8.39 5.50 -16.19
N LYS A 71 8.83 4.60 -17.07
CA LYS A 71 8.54 4.69 -18.52
C LYS A 71 7.04 4.67 -18.82
N TRP A 72 6.60 5.48 -19.78
CA TRP A 72 5.21 5.39 -20.27
C TRP A 72 4.99 4.04 -20.95
N GLU A 73 3.84 3.42 -20.68
CA GLU A 73 3.48 2.11 -21.22
C GLU A 73 2.34 2.21 -22.23
N ALA A 74 1.26 2.92 -21.89
CA ALA A 74 0.08 3.06 -22.76
C ALA A 74 -0.90 4.12 -22.24
N PHE A 75 -1.64 4.73 -23.15
CA PHE A 75 -2.95 5.32 -22.87
C PHE A 75 -3.95 4.16 -22.73
N THR A 76 -4.63 3.98 -21.59
CA THR A 76 -5.38 2.75 -21.28
C THR A 76 -6.89 2.89 -21.38
N SER A 77 -7.46 3.98 -20.86
CA SER A 77 -8.90 4.23 -20.87
C SER A 77 -9.21 5.71 -20.78
N GLN A 78 -10.45 6.11 -21.06
CA GLN A 78 -10.86 7.51 -20.96
C GLN A 78 -12.28 7.67 -20.45
N GLN A 79 -12.57 8.85 -19.90
CA GLN A 79 -13.92 9.35 -19.72
C GLN A 79 -14.08 10.66 -20.48
N THR A 80 -15.22 10.83 -21.15
CA THR A 80 -15.48 12.00 -21.98
C THR A 80 -16.70 12.75 -21.45
N SER A 81 -16.57 14.07 -21.29
CA SER A 81 -17.67 14.97 -20.95
C SER A 81 -17.66 16.20 -21.87
N ARG A 82 -18.72 17.01 -21.79
CA ARG A 82 -18.79 18.29 -22.49
C ARG A 82 -18.82 19.43 -21.49
N ASP A 83 -18.14 20.52 -21.84
CA ASP A 83 -18.14 21.79 -21.13
C ASP A 83 -18.33 22.92 -22.15
N GLY A 84 -19.59 23.35 -22.32
CA GLY A 84 -19.98 24.25 -23.40
C GLY A 84 -19.62 23.70 -24.78
N ALA A 85 -18.78 24.43 -25.52
CA ALA A 85 -18.31 24.05 -26.86
C ALA A 85 -17.14 23.05 -26.84
N TYR A 86 -16.55 22.79 -25.67
CA TYR A 86 -15.38 21.92 -25.55
C TYR A 86 -15.78 20.48 -25.23
N THR A 87 -15.03 19.54 -25.79
CA THR A 87 -15.04 18.14 -25.35
C THR A 87 -13.88 17.94 -24.39
N ILE A 88 -14.17 17.43 -23.20
CA ILE A 88 -13.17 17.16 -22.16
C ILE A 88 -12.93 15.66 -22.10
N VAL A 89 -11.69 15.24 -22.31
CA VAL A 89 -11.27 13.84 -22.21
C VAL A 89 -10.36 13.69 -21.00
N MET A 90 -10.81 12.95 -20.00
CA MET A 90 -10.00 12.49 -18.87
C MET A 90 -9.33 11.19 -19.29
N ALA A 91 -8.05 11.27 -19.67
CA ALA A 91 -7.29 10.21 -20.31
C ALA A 91 -6.32 9.54 -19.33
N ASP A 92 -6.57 8.28 -19.02
CA ASP A 92 -5.73 7.47 -18.13
C ASP A 92 -4.49 6.98 -18.87
N ASN A 93 -3.32 7.51 -18.52
CA ASN A 93 -2.05 7.11 -19.07
C ASN A 93 -1.25 6.30 -18.06
N ARG A 94 -0.97 5.05 -18.40
CA ARG A 94 -0.20 4.12 -17.58
C ARG A 94 1.30 4.33 -17.83
N PHE A 95 2.02 4.58 -16.74
CA PHE A 95 3.47 4.59 -16.65
C PHE A 95 3.92 3.39 -15.80
N ALA A 96 5.21 3.05 -15.77
CA ALA A 96 5.72 1.88 -15.07
C ALA A 96 5.31 1.81 -13.59
N ASN A 97 5.21 2.95 -12.91
CA ASN A 97 4.97 3.04 -11.46
C ASN A 97 3.59 3.64 -11.10
N GLY A 98 2.73 3.94 -12.07
CA GLY A 98 1.44 4.57 -11.78
C GLY A 98 0.58 4.88 -13.00
N ILE A 99 -0.54 5.57 -12.77
CA ILE A 99 -1.41 6.11 -13.79
C ILE A 99 -1.48 7.63 -13.60
N ILE A 100 -1.22 8.38 -14.66
CA ILE A 100 -1.44 9.82 -14.72
C ILE A 100 -2.71 10.06 -15.52
N ILE A 101 -3.66 10.76 -14.93
CA ILE A 101 -4.90 11.17 -15.60
C ILE A 101 -4.66 12.55 -16.21
N PHE A 102 -4.69 12.62 -17.53
CA PHE A 102 -4.59 13.89 -18.25
C PHE A 102 -5.98 14.41 -18.60
N ARG A 103 -6.25 15.67 -18.28
CA ARG A 103 -7.40 16.39 -18.83
C ARG A 103 -6.99 16.98 -20.17
N VAL A 104 -7.49 16.43 -21.26
CA VAL A 104 -7.32 16.94 -22.62
C VAL A 104 -8.59 17.67 -23.04
N VAL A 105 -8.43 18.89 -23.54
CA VAL A 105 -9.53 19.76 -23.98
C VAL A 105 -9.50 19.82 -25.49
N LEU A 106 -10.59 19.41 -26.13
CA LEU A 106 -10.79 19.50 -27.56
C LEU A 106 -11.77 20.63 -27.89
N ASP A 107 -11.42 21.48 -28.84
CA ASP A 107 -12.30 22.55 -29.35
C ASP A 107 -13.45 21.99 -30.22
N SER A 108 -14.28 22.88 -30.76
CA SER A 108 -15.41 22.50 -31.62
C SER A 108 -14.98 21.91 -32.97
N ALA A 109 -13.74 22.17 -33.40
CA ALA A 109 -13.12 21.56 -34.58
C ALA A 109 -12.36 20.25 -34.24
N HIS A 110 -12.47 19.80 -32.99
CA HIS A 110 -11.85 18.58 -32.46
C HIS A 110 -10.30 18.63 -32.43
N HIS A 111 -9.73 19.83 -32.33
CA HIS A 111 -8.30 20.03 -32.08
C HIS A 111 -8.01 20.20 -30.58
N ILE A 112 -6.80 19.82 -30.16
CA ILE A 112 -6.34 19.97 -28.78
C ILE A 112 -6.13 21.46 -28.48
N ALA A 113 -7.01 22.02 -27.65
CA ALA A 113 -6.97 23.37 -27.13
C ALA A 113 -6.25 23.47 -25.77
N GLY A 114 -5.98 22.33 -25.12
CA GLY A 114 -5.20 22.26 -23.90
C GLY A 114 -5.02 20.84 -23.38
N PHE A 115 -3.97 20.60 -22.60
CA PHE A 115 -3.77 19.36 -21.87
C PHE A 115 -3.12 19.65 -20.52
N PHE A 116 -3.60 19.00 -19.47
CA PHE A 116 -3.15 19.23 -18.09
C PHE A 116 -3.12 17.92 -17.33
N ILE A 117 -2.24 17.80 -16.34
CA ILE A 117 -2.32 16.71 -15.36
C ILE A 117 -3.50 17.02 -14.45
N ALA A 118 -4.49 16.14 -14.43
CA ALA A 118 -5.66 16.28 -13.57
C ALA A 118 -5.45 15.57 -12.21
N ALA A 119 -4.87 14.37 -12.25
CA ALA A 119 -4.60 13.57 -11.06
C ALA A 119 -3.55 12.50 -11.36
N THR A 120 -2.99 11.91 -10.31
CA THR A 120 -2.22 10.66 -10.38
C THR A 120 -2.90 9.63 -9.49
N ARG A 121 -2.84 8.35 -9.89
CA ARG A 121 -3.34 7.23 -9.10
C ARG A 121 -2.44 6.00 -9.27
N PRO A 122 -2.40 5.09 -8.29
CA PRO A 122 -1.64 3.85 -8.44
C PRO A 122 -2.23 2.97 -9.54
N LYS A 123 -1.41 2.04 -10.06
CA LYS A 123 -1.92 0.96 -10.91
C LYS A 123 -2.90 0.11 -10.11
N PRO A 124 -4.02 -0.34 -10.71
CA PRO A 124 -4.86 -1.37 -10.12
C PRO A 124 -4.03 -2.60 -9.80
N VAL A 125 -4.27 -3.19 -8.62
CA VAL A 125 -3.61 -4.44 -8.24
C VAL A 125 -4.06 -5.57 -9.17
N SER A 126 -3.10 -6.28 -9.76
CA SER A 126 -3.38 -7.53 -10.48
C SER A 126 -3.75 -8.62 -9.48
N LEU A 127 -4.94 -9.19 -9.62
CA LEU A 127 -5.49 -10.23 -8.75
C LEU A 127 -5.13 -11.62 -9.28
N GLN A 128 -4.78 -12.54 -8.38
CA GLN A 128 -4.68 -13.96 -8.70
C GLN A 128 -6.08 -14.59 -8.78
N THR A 129 -6.18 -15.80 -9.36
CA THR A 129 -7.48 -16.46 -9.63
C THR A 129 -8.37 -16.63 -8.39
N ASN A 130 -7.77 -16.85 -7.22
CA ASN A 130 -8.47 -17.01 -5.95
C ASN A 130 -8.56 -15.71 -5.13
N GLU A 131 -8.32 -14.57 -5.77
CA GLU A 131 -8.35 -13.26 -5.14
C GLU A 131 -9.55 -12.44 -5.61
N SER A 132 -10.11 -11.67 -4.69
CA SER A 132 -11.20 -10.74 -4.94
C SER A 132 -10.94 -9.41 -4.23
N PRO A 133 -11.40 -8.27 -4.79
CA PRO A 133 -11.32 -7.01 -4.08
C PRO A 133 -12.31 -7.00 -2.92
N ASP A 134 -11.96 -6.30 -1.85
CA ASP A 134 -12.86 -5.98 -0.74
C ASP A 134 -12.62 -4.53 -0.29
N SER A 135 -13.55 -3.94 0.44
CA SER A 135 -13.42 -2.57 0.92
C SER A 135 -14.21 -2.29 2.18
N VAL A 136 -13.70 -1.39 3.01
CA VAL A 136 -14.43 -0.84 4.16
C VAL A 136 -14.35 0.68 4.16
N ALA A 137 -15.45 1.33 4.55
CA ALA A 137 -15.50 2.77 4.74
C ALA A 137 -15.04 3.14 6.16
N THR A 138 -14.33 4.26 6.29
CA THR A 138 -13.91 4.82 7.56
C THR A 138 -14.85 5.93 8.02
N ALA A 139 -14.80 6.25 9.32
CA ALA A 139 -15.65 7.31 9.90
C ALA A 139 -15.38 8.70 9.29
N ASP A 140 -14.16 8.92 8.80
CA ASP A 140 -13.73 10.15 8.13
C ASP A 140 -13.92 10.11 6.61
N GLN A 141 -14.88 9.32 6.13
CA GLN A 141 -15.32 9.16 4.73
C GLN A 141 -14.33 8.48 3.77
N GLY A 142 -13.16 8.09 4.27
CA GLY A 142 -12.19 7.36 3.48
C GLY A 142 -12.65 5.96 3.13
N LEU A 143 -12.09 5.44 2.04
CA LEU A 143 -12.30 4.07 1.60
C LEU A 143 -10.97 3.32 1.70
N LEU A 144 -10.94 2.28 2.52
CA LEU A 144 -9.81 1.37 2.61
C LEU A 144 -10.04 0.21 1.64
N LEU A 145 -9.08 -0.05 0.76
CA LEU A 145 -9.15 -1.14 -0.21
C LEU A 145 -8.27 -2.32 0.18
N GLY A 146 -8.88 -3.50 0.16
CA GLY A 146 -8.28 -4.79 0.48
C GLY A 146 -8.35 -5.79 -0.67
N THR A 147 -7.55 -6.83 -0.57
CA THR A 147 -7.61 -8.02 -1.42
C THR A 147 -7.84 -9.22 -0.52
N LEU A 148 -8.94 -9.92 -0.75
CA LEU A 148 -9.30 -11.16 -0.08
C LEU A 148 -8.81 -12.34 -0.93
N THR A 149 -7.96 -13.18 -0.34
CA THR A 149 -7.52 -14.44 -0.92
C THR A 149 -8.22 -15.59 -0.20
N LEU A 150 -8.93 -16.43 -0.95
CA LEU A 150 -9.59 -17.61 -0.41
C LEU A 150 -8.81 -18.89 -0.72
N PRO A 151 -8.75 -19.85 0.22
CA PRO A 151 -8.28 -21.20 -0.10
C PRO A 151 -9.32 -21.93 -0.96
N GLU A 152 -8.91 -23.03 -1.57
CA GLU A 152 -9.84 -23.99 -2.16
C GLU A 152 -10.63 -24.74 -1.06
N GLY A 153 -11.80 -25.28 -1.44
CA GLY A 153 -12.65 -26.07 -0.55
C GLY A 153 -13.85 -25.28 0.01
N ASN A 154 -14.38 -25.75 1.15
CA ASN A 154 -15.63 -25.26 1.71
C ASN A 154 -15.40 -24.44 2.99
N ALA A 155 -16.06 -23.28 3.05
CA ALA A 155 -16.15 -22.45 4.24
C ALA A 155 -16.86 -23.18 5.41
N PRO A 156 -16.63 -22.77 6.68
CA PRO A 156 -15.88 -21.59 7.09
C PRO A 156 -14.38 -21.81 7.28
N PHE A 157 -13.57 -20.88 6.75
CA PHE A 157 -12.10 -20.91 6.82
C PHE A 157 -11.55 -20.16 8.04
N PRO A 158 -10.40 -20.54 8.61
CA PRO A 158 -9.64 -19.60 9.42
C PRO A 158 -9.14 -18.47 8.52
N LEU A 159 -9.20 -17.22 8.99
CA LEU A 159 -8.74 -16.06 8.23
C LEU A 159 -7.64 -15.30 8.99
N VAL A 160 -6.71 -14.73 8.22
CA VAL A 160 -5.69 -13.80 8.70
C VAL A 160 -5.86 -12.41 8.08
N LEU A 161 -5.93 -11.37 8.91
CA LEU A 161 -5.73 -9.98 8.51
C LEU A 161 -4.23 -9.65 8.49
N ILE A 162 -3.68 -9.26 7.34
CA ILE A 162 -2.27 -8.89 7.16
C ILE A 162 -2.14 -7.37 7.17
N ILE A 163 -1.38 -6.84 8.14
CA ILE A 163 -1.11 -5.41 8.31
C ILE A 163 0.30 -5.10 7.81
N ALA A 164 0.37 -4.23 6.80
CA ALA A 164 1.61 -3.85 6.13
C ALA A 164 2.59 -3.07 7.03
N GLY A 165 3.88 -3.25 6.75
CA GLY A 165 4.98 -2.52 7.37
C GLY A 165 5.06 -1.04 6.97
N SER A 166 6.12 -0.36 7.41
CA SER A 166 6.24 1.09 7.36
C SER A 166 6.26 1.69 5.95
N GLY A 167 5.99 2.99 5.89
CA GLY A 167 6.08 3.79 4.67
C GLY A 167 4.99 3.44 3.63
N PRO A 168 5.24 3.77 2.34
CA PRO A 168 4.27 3.56 1.26
C PRO A 168 4.21 2.11 0.78
N THR A 169 4.22 1.15 1.71
CA THR A 169 4.12 -0.28 1.42
C THR A 169 2.67 -0.63 1.07
N ASP A 170 2.44 -1.10 -0.15
CA ASP A 170 1.11 -1.49 -0.62
C ASP A 170 0.62 -2.81 -0.01
N ARG A 171 -0.65 -3.15 -0.27
CA ARG A 171 -1.30 -4.37 0.21
C ARG A 171 -0.61 -5.66 -0.23
N ASN A 172 0.21 -5.64 -1.29
CA ASN A 172 0.95 -6.82 -1.76
C ASN A 172 2.36 -6.89 -1.15
N GLY A 173 2.80 -5.85 -0.43
CA GLY A 173 4.13 -5.77 0.16
C GLY A 173 5.17 -5.18 -0.80
N ASN A 174 4.74 -4.43 -1.81
CA ASN A 174 5.65 -3.63 -2.64
C ASN A 174 5.84 -2.27 -1.98
N ASN A 175 7.09 -1.80 -1.93
CA ASN A 175 7.42 -0.49 -1.41
C ASN A 175 8.30 0.25 -2.44
N PRO A 176 7.90 1.42 -2.94
CA PRO A 176 8.64 2.16 -3.96
C PRO A 176 10.02 2.67 -3.47
N LEU A 177 10.26 2.68 -2.15
CA LEU A 177 11.53 3.03 -1.53
C LEU A 177 12.45 1.81 -1.33
N SER A 178 12.03 0.62 -1.76
CA SER A 178 12.78 -0.63 -1.62
C SER A 178 13.07 -1.26 -2.98
N THR A 179 14.05 -2.17 -3.01
CA THR A 179 14.36 -2.92 -4.22
C THR A 179 13.19 -3.85 -4.58
N PRO A 180 12.88 -4.06 -5.88
CA PRO A 180 11.77 -4.95 -6.24
C PRO A 180 12.03 -6.41 -5.87
N ARG A 181 13.30 -6.79 -5.59
CA ARG A 181 13.72 -8.06 -4.93
C ARG A 181 12.88 -8.40 -3.70
N ASN A 182 12.54 -7.40 -2.90
CA ASN A 182 11.82 -7.55 -1.64
C ASN A 182 10.30 -7.39 -1.78
N GLY A 183 9.79 -7.19 -3.00
CA GLY A 183 8.38 -6.95 -3.27
C GLY A 183 7.49 -8.19 -3.11
N SER A 184 6.18 -7.96 -3.26
CA SER A 184 5.12 -8.98 -3.30
C SER A 184 5.10 -9.94 -2.10
N SER A 185 5.72 -9.59 -0.98
CA SER A 185 5.87 -10.45 0.19
C SER A 185 4.53 -10.85 0.80
N TYR A 186 3.57 -9.92 0.88
CA TYR A 186 2.24 -10.21 1.43
C TYR A 186 1.36 -10.97 0.46
N GLN A 187 1.49 -10.73 -0.85
CA GLN A 187 0.80 -11.53 -1.86
C GLN A 187 1.29 -12.98 -1.86
N GLN A 188 2.60 -13.18 -1.81
CA GLN A 188 3.17 -14.53 -1.75
C GLN A 188 2.82 -15.26 -0.45
N LEU A 189 2.82 -14.55 0.69
CA LEU A 189 2.35 -15.09 1.96
C LEU A 189 0.87 -15.49 1.89
N ALA A 190 0.01 -14.62 1.34
CA ALA A 190 -1.41 -14.90 1.17
C ALA A 190 -1.67 -16.14 0.30
N ALA A 191 -0.96 -16.27 -0.83
CA ALA A 191 -1.03 -17.44 -1.70
C ALA A 191 -0.60 -18.73 -0.96
N ALA A 192 0.49 -18.66 -0.19
CA ALA A 192 0.98 -19.79 0.59
C ALA A 192 0.03 -20.17 1.74
N LEU A 193 -0.62 -19.20 2.39
CA LEU A 193 -1.65 -19.44 3.39
C LEU A 193 -2.90 -20.09 2.78
N ALA A 194 -3.32 -19.62 1.60
CA ALA A 194 -4.44 -20.21 0.86
C ALA A 194 -4.16 -21.66 0.46
N ALA A 195 -2.95 -21.97 0.00
CA ALA A 195 -2.50 -23.35 -0.25
C ALA A 195 -2.50 -24.22 1.02
N ASN A 196 -2.51 -23.59 2.20
CA ASN A 196 -2.63 -24.25 3.50
C ASN A 196 -4.05 -24.16 4.09
N GLY A 197 -5.07 -23.82 3.31
CA GLY A 197 -6.47 -23.81 3.79
C GLY A 197 -6.80 -22.62 4.70
N ILE A 198 -6.02 -21.54 4.64
CA ILE A 198 -6.20 -20.33 5.45
C ILE A 198 -6.52 -19.16 4.52
N ALA A 199 -7.67 -18.52 4.74
CA ALA A 199 -8.03 -17.29 4.03
C ALA A 199 -7.18 -16.12 4.54
N SER A 200 -6.99 -15.10 3.70
CA SER A 200 -6.31 -13.89 4.14
C SER A 200 -6.89 -12.63 3.51
N LEU A 201 -6.87 -11.55 4.27
CA LEU A 201 -7.13 -10.21 3.76
C LEU A 201 -5.87 -9.36 3.97
N ARG A 202 -5.41 -8.74 2.89
CA ARG A 202 -4.35 -7.73 2.91
C ARG A 202 -4.87 -6.41 2.35
N TYR A 203 -4.50 -5.28 2.94
CA TYR A 203 -5.10 -3.99 2.60
C TYR A 203 -4.09 -2.86 2.52
N ASN A 204 -4.45 -1.85 1.75
CA ASN A 204 -3.73 -0.59 1.65
C ASN A 204 -4.10 0.26 2.87
N LYS A 205 -3.12 0.66 3.69
CA LYS A 205 -3.33 1.62 4.78
C LYS A 205 -3.87 2.95 4.22
N ARG A 206 -4.51 3.77 5.06
CA ARG A 206 -5.00 5.09 4.65
C ARG A 206 -3.90 5.91 3.96
N GLY A 207 -4.26 6.53 2.84
CA GLY A 207 -3.34 7.35 2.03
C GLY A 207 -2.28 6.54 1.26
N ILE A 208 -2.27 5.21 1.35
CA ILE A 208 -1.34 4.34 0.63
C ILE A 208 -2.08 3.62 -0.49
N GLY A 209 -1.42 3.48 -1.64
CA GLY A 209 -1.99 2.80 -2.80
C GLY A 209 -3.36 3.37 -3.17
N GLU A 210 -4.34 2.50 -3.33
CA GLU A 210 -5.69 2.88 -3.78
C GLU A 210 -6.63 3.31 -2.64
N SER A 211 -6.18 3.27 -1.38
CA SER A 211 -6.98 3.72 -0.23
C SER A 211 -6.96 5.25 -0.15
N THR A 212 -8.09 5.90 -0.41
CA THR A 212 -8.21 7.37 -0.58
C THR A 212 -9.55 7.90 -0.05
N GLY A 213 -9.79 9.22 -0.17
CA GLY A 213 -11.07 9.85 0.19
C GLY A 213 -11.21 10.30 1.65
N PHE A 214 -10.14 10.22 2.43
CA PHE A 214 -10.14 10.63 3.84
C PHE A 214 -10.27 12.15 3.96
N THR A 215 -11.21 12.61 4.79
CA THR A 215 -11.34 14.03 5.15
C THR A 215 -10.19 14.49 6.04
N LYS A 216 -9.61 13.60 6.85
CA LYS A 216 -8.41 13.87 7.62
C LYS A 216 -7.19 14.02 6.68
N PRO A 217 -6.43 15.13 6.74
CA PRO A 217 -5.26 15.30 5.89
C PRO A 217 -4.19 14.24 6.13
N ALA A 218 -3.49 13.80 5.08
CA ALA A 218 -2.42 12.83 5.18
C ALA A 218 -1.34 13.24 6.21
N ALA A 219 -1.00 14.53 6.26
CA ALA A 219 -0.03 15.10 7.21
C ALA A 219 -0.44 15.01 8.69
N ALA A 220 -1.72 14.76 8.97
CA ALA A 220 -2.27 14.61 10.31
C ALA A 220 -2.47 13.13 10.71
N THR A 221 -2.11 12.18 9.84
CA THR A 221 -2.25 10.75 10.08
C THR A 221 -1.37 10.29 11.24
N THR A 222 -1.93 9.48 12.14
CA THR A 222 -1.25 8.91 13.31
C THR A 222 -1.24 7.39 13.26
N LEU A 223 -0.43 6.75 14.12
CA LEU A 223 -0.49 5.30 14.33
C LEU A 223 -1.85 4.86 14.88
N ASP A 224 -2.49 5.69 15.71
CA ASP A 224 -3.85 5.44 16.22
C ASP A 224 -4.85 5.34 15.07
N ASP A 225 -4.74 6.18 14.02
CA ASP A 225 -5.61 6.07 12.85
C ASP A 225 -5.39 4.73 12.12
N TYR A 226 -4.14 4.27 11.99
CA TYR A 226 -3.87 2.96 11.39
C TYR A 226 -4.40 1.79 12.24
N ALA A 227 -4.35 1.89 13.56
CA ALA A 227 -4.94 0.90 14.46
C ALA A 227 -6.48 0.89 14.37
N ASN A 228 -7.11 2.06 14.25
CA ASN A 228 -8.55 2.18 14.03
C ASN A 228 -8.97 1.59 12.67
N ASP A 229 -8.20 1.84 11.60
CA ASP A 229 -8.43 1.23 10.30
C ASP A 229 -8.36 -0.30 10.36
N ALA A 230 -7.37 -0.85 11.07
CA ALA A 230 -7.25 -2.28 11.29
C ALA A 230 -8.43 -2.85 12.10
N ALA A 231 -8.96 -2.09 13.07
CA ALA A 231 -10.14 -2.47 13.83
C ALA A 231 -11.41 -2.55 12.98
N ILE A 232 -11.57 -1.63 12.01
CA ILE A 232 -12.69 -1.65 11.05
C ILE A 232 -12.62 -2.93 10.20
N TRP A 233 -11.44 -3.24 9.65
CA TRP A 233 -11.22 -4.48 8.90
C TRP A 233 -11.48 -5.72 9.77
N LEU A 234 -10.95 -5.77 10.99
CA LEU A 234 -11.17 -6.87 11.91
C LEU A 234 -12.67 -7.10 12.15
N THR A 235 -13.41 -6.02 12.44
CA THR A 235 -14.85 -6.08 12.69
C THR A 235 -15.63 -6.54 11.45
N HIS A 236 -15.25 -6.07 10.26
CA HIS A 236 -15.83 -6.50 8.99
C HIS A 236 -15.64 -8.01 8.78
N LEU A 237 -14.41 -8.50 8.96
CA LEU A 237 -14.06 -9.91 8.76
C LEU A 237 -14.70 -10.83 9.80
N GLN A 238 -14.82 -10.40 11.06
CA GLN A 238 -15.47 -11.18 12.12
C GLN A 238 -16.99 -11.36 11.91
N LYS A 239 -17.63 -10.48 11.13
CA LYS A 239 -19.06 -10.58 10.78
C LYS A 239 -19.32 -11.49 9.57
N ASP A 240 -18.29 -11.81 8.81
CA ASP A 240 -18.42 -12.63 7.61
C ASP A 240 -18.46 -14.13 7.95
N ARG A 241 -19.59 -14.77 7.62
CA ARG A 241 -19.85 -16.19 7.91
C ARG A 241 -18.97 -17.14 7.12
N ARG A 242 -18.23 -16.66 6.12
CA ARG A 242 -17.21 -17.45 5.42
C ARG A 242 -16.01 -17.77 6.31
N PHE A 243 -15.84 -17.09 7.45
CA PHE A 243 -14.70 -17.26 8.34
C PHE A 243 -15.12 -17.72 9.73
N LYS A 244 -14.43 -18.73 10.26
CA LYS A 244 -14.69 -19.26 11.62
C LYS A 244 -13.87 -18.57 12.70
N SER A 245 -12.79 -17.90 12.31
CA SER A 245 -11.89 -17.18 13.20
C SER A 245 -11.10 -16.15 12.41
N VAL A 246 -10.76 -15.04 13.06
CA VAL A 246 -9.86 -14.01 12.49
C VAL A 246 -8.66 -13.88 13.40
N SER A 247 -7.46 -14.03 12.83
CA SER A 247 -6.17 -13.72 13.44
C SER A 247 -5.53 -12.54 12.73
N VAL A 248 -4.51 -11.94 13.35
CA VAL A 248 -3.81 -10.77 12.80
C VAL A 248 -2.33 -11.11 12.63
N ILE A 249 -1.78 -10.89 11.44
CA ILE A 249 -0.33 -10.83 11.20
C ILE A 249 0.03 -9.37 10.95
N GLY A 250 0.86 -8.80 11.81
CA GLY A 250 1.47 -7.50 11.58
C GLY A 250 2.93 -7.65 11.20
N HIS A 251 3.36 -6.96 10.14
CA HIS A 251 4.77 -6.94 9.73
C HIS A 251 5.44 -5.62 10.10
N SER A 252 6.60 -5.63 10.77
CA SER A 252 7.36 -4.40 11.10
C SER A 252 6.49 -3.39 11.88
N GLU A 253 6.30 -2.16 11.39
CA GLU A 253 5.31 -1.20 11.93
C GLU A 253 3.90 -1.80 12.06
N GLY A 254 3.49 -2.66 11.12
CA GLY A 254 2.24 -3.40 11.16
C GLY A 254 2.12 -4.32 12.38
N ALA A 255 3.25 -4.82 12.91
CA ALA A 255 3.26 -5.60 14.15
C ALA A 255 2.91 -4.71 15.35
N LEU A 256 3.48 -3.50 15.43
CA LEU A 256 3.12 -2.51 16.45
C LEU A 256 1.64 -2.11 16.36
N ILE A 257 1.12 -1.92 15.14
CA ILE A 257 -0.31 -1.67 14.90
C ILE A 257 -1.15 -2.85 15.42
N GLY A 258 -0.76 -4.09 15.10
CA GLY A 258 -1.43 -5.31 15.59
C GLY A 258 -1.40 -5.45 17.12
N MET A 259 -0.28 -5.11 17.76
CA MET A 259 -0.17 -5.07 19.23
C MET A 259 -1.11 -4.02 19.83
N LYS A 260 -1.15 -2.82 19.23
CA LYS A 260 -2.06 -1.75 19.67
C LYS A 260 -3.52 -2.14 19.48
N LEU A 261 -3.87 -2.79 18.37
CA LEU A 261 -5.21 -3.31 18.13
C LEU A 261 -5.61 -4.35 19.19
N ALA A 262 -4.70 -5.24 19.56
CA ALA A 262 -4.93 -6.29 20.56
C ALA A 262 -5.23 -5.75 21.97
N THR A 263 -4.87 -4.49 22.28
CA THR A 263 -5.18 -3.90 23.60
C THR A 263 -6.63 -3.44 23.72
N THR A 264 -7.37 -3.34 22.60
CA THR A 264 -8.74 -2.83 22.59
C THR A 264 -9.74 -3.78 21.91
N HIS A 265 -9.25 -4.75 21.13
CA HIS A 265 -10.08 -5.70 20.38
C HIS A 265 -9.62 -7.14 20.60
N SER A 266 -10.59 -8.05 20.69
CA SER A 266 -10.33 -9.49 20.80
C SER A 266 -10.40 -10.16 19.43
N PHE A 267 -9.45 -11.07 19.18
CA PHE A 267 -9.34 -11.89 17.98
C PHE A 267 -8.57 -13.18 18.30
N LYS A 268 -8.57 -14.15 17.39
CA LYS A 268 -8.12 -15.53 17.67
C LYS A 268 -6.66 -15.62 18.09
N SER A 269 -5.75 -14.95 17.37
CA SER A 269 -4.32 -14.91 17.70
C SER A 269 -3.58 -13.78 16.99
N LEU A 270 -2.45 -13.35 17.56
CA LEU A 270 -1.57 -12.32 17.01
C LEU A 270 -0.25 -12.95 16.53
N VAL A 271 0.21 -12.55 15.36
CA VAL A 271 1.56 -12.83 14.87
C VAL A 271 2.32 -11.52 14.71
N SER A 272 3.38 -11.35 15.49
CA SER A 272 4.36 -10.28 15.30
C SER A 272 5.45 -10.77 14.36
N PHE A 273 5.39 -10.36 13.09
CA PHE A 273 6.39 -10.71 12.08
C PHE A 273 7.38 -9.56 11.90
N ALA A 274 8.65 -9.78 12.24
CA ALA A 274 9.71 -8.76 12.23
C ALA A 274 9.29 -7.48 12.99
N GLY A 275 8.59 -7.64 14.12
CA GLY A 275 8.04 -6.54 14.89
C GLY A 275 9.04 -5.94 15.90
N PRO A 276 8.94 -4.62 16.18
CA PRO A 276 9.82 -3.96 17.14
C PRO A 276 9.55 -4.45 18.57
N GLY A 277 10.59 -4.62 19.37
CA GLY A 277 10.51 -4.87 20.82
C GLY A 277 10.70 -3.61 21.66
N GLU A 278 11.32 -2.58 21.09
CA GLU A 278 11.51 -1.27 21.71
C GLU A 278 10.67 -0.18 21.01
N THR A 279 10.60 1.00 21.60
CA THR A 279 9.94 2.15 20.98
C THR A 279 10.60 2.49 19.63
N MET A 280 9.80 2.93 18.67
CA MET A 280 10.26 3.11 17.28
C MET A 280 11.41 4.11 17.15
N ASP A 281 11.50 5.13 18.01
CA ASP A 281 12.63 6.06 18.04
C ASP A 281 13.95 5.38 18.44
N GLN A 282 13.94 4.43 19.38
CA GLN A 282 15.13 3.64 19.73
C GLN A 282 15.53 2.72 18.59
N LEU A 283 14.54 2.07 17.97
CA LEU A 283 14.78 1.24 16.79
C LEU A 283 15.35 2.05 15.62
N LEU A 284 14.85 3.26 15.38
CA LEU A 284 15.37 4.16 14.34
C LEU A 284 16.82 4.56 14.60
N LEU A 285 17.20 4.87 15.85
CA LEU A 285 18.60 5.12 16.20
C LEU A 285 19.48 3.91 15.83
N ALA A 286 19.06 2.70 16.20
CA ALA A 286 19.80 1.49 15.87
C ALA A 286 19.92 1.26 14.35
N GLN A 287 18.83 1.43 13.60
CA GLN A 287 18.80 1.26 12.14
C GLN A 287 19.68 2.25 11.39
N LEU A 288 19.72 3.50 11.86
CA LEU A 288 20.40 4.59 11.16
C LEU A 288 21.89 4.67 11.49
N LYS A 289 22.35 4.04 12.57
CA LYS A 289 23.75 4.09 13.03
C LYS A 289 24.77 3.64 11.99
N SER A 290 24.47 2.59 11.23
CA SER A 290 25.36 2.08 10.18
C SER A 290 25.10 2.72 8.80
N ARG A 291 24.04 3.53 8.67
CA ARG A 291 23.60 4.12 7.39
C ARG A 291 23.96 5.59 7.24
N LEU A 292 24.19 6.28 8.35
CA LEU A 292 24.52 7.71 8.37
C LEU A 292 25.98 7.92 8.74
N ASP A 293 26.58 8.99 8.23
CA ASP A 293 27.85 9.48 8.75
C ASP A 293 27.68 9.99 10.19
N LYS A 294 28.82 10.15 10.88
CA LYS A 294 28.84 10.53 12.30
C LYS A 294 28.15 11.88 12.56
N SER A 295 28.28 12.85 11.66
CA SER A 295 27.73 14.20 11.85
C SER A 295 26.20 14.20 11.74
N LEU A 296 25.65 13.50 10.73
CA LEU A 296 24.20 13.32 10.62
C LEU A 296 23.63 12.48 11.77
N TYR A 297 24.32 11.41 12.15
CA TYR A 297 23.88 10.54 13.24
C TYR A 297 23.77 11.28 14.57
N GLN A 298 24.72 12.18 14.87
CA GLN A 298 24.72 12.98 16.10
C GLN A 298 23.54 13.95 16.22
N GLN A 299 22.84 14.26 15.12
CA GLN A 299 21.66 15.15 15.13
C GLN A 299 20.34 14.40 15.37
N LEU A 300 20.31 13.07 15.21
CA LEU A 300 19.08 12.27 15.40
C LEU A 300 18.49 12.39 16.82
N PRO A 301 19.27 12.35 17.92
CA PRO A 301 18.70 12.40 19.26
C PRO A 301 17.83 13.65 19.51
N ASP A 302 18.23 14.81 19.01
CA ASP A 302 17.47 16.07 19.18
C ASP A 302 16.14 16.03 18.42
N ILE A 303 16.18 15.55 17.16
CA ILE A 303 14.98 15.39 16.31
C ILE A 303 13.99 14.41 16.96
N LEU A 304 14.48 13.24 17.38
CA LEU A 304 13.65 12.19 17.98
C LEU A 304 13.09 12.63 19.34
N THR A 305 13.89 13.32 20.16
CA THR A 305 13.44 13.85 21.46
C THR A 305 12.36 14.90 21.29
N ALA A 306 12.51 15.83 20.33
CA ALA A 306 11.48 16.83 20.04
C ALA A 306 10.15 16.15 19.68
N LEU A 307 10.17 15.20 18.74
CA LEU A 307 8.98 14.45 18.31
C LEU A 307 8.40 13.62 19.45
N ARG A 308 9.22 12.95 20.26
CA ARG A 308 8.76 12.17 21.42
C ARG A 308 8.04 13.03 22.44
N ASN A 309 8.48 14.28 22.61
CA ASN A 309 7.87 15.27 23.50
C ASN A 309 6.67 16.00 22.87
N GLY A 310 6.26 15.63 21.65
CA GLY A 310 5.13 16.24 20.94
C GLY A 310 5.45 17.54 20.19
N ASN A 311 6.72 17.95 20.16
CA ASN A 311 7.18 19.17 19.48
C ASN A 311 7.65 18.88 18.05
N ASP A 312 7.57 19.90 17.18
CA ASP A 312 8.21 19.84 15.87
C ASP A 312 9.72 20.10 16.04
N PRO A 313 10.59 19.30 15.40
CA PRO A 313 12.03 19.58 15.38
C PRO A 313 12.31 20.96 14.79
N ALA A 314 13.16 21.75 15.46
CA ALA A 314 13.49 23.10 15.00
C ALA A 314 14.34 23.10 13.70
N ASN A 315 15.17 22.08 13.52
CA ASN A 315 16.01 21.91 12.34
C ASN A 315 16.09 20.43 11.96
N VAL A 316 15.83 20.12 10.69
CA VAL A 316 16.06 18.80 10.10
C VAL A 316 17.00 18.96 8.91
N PRO A 317 18.18 18.33 8.93
CA PRO A 317 19.07 18.32 7.77
C PRO A 317 18.37 17.79 6.53
N ALA A 318 18.64 18.40 5.37
CA ALA A 318 17.99 18.01 4.11
C ALA A 318 18.14 16.51 3.79
N ALA A 319 19.28 15.91 4.15
CA ALA A 319 19.56 14.48 4.00
C ALA A 319 18.59 13.56 4.78
N LEU A 320 17.92 14.10 5.81
CA LEU A 320 16.99 13.37 6.67
C LEU A 320 15.51 13.67 6.35
N ASN A 321 15.21 14.56 5.39
CA ASN A 321 13.84 14.96 5.06
C ASN A 321 12.95 13.78 4.59
N THR A 322 13.53 12.77 3.95
CA THR A 322 12.79 11.56 3.57
C THR A 322 12.19 10.84 4.77
N LEU A 323 12.83 10.93 5.94
CA LEU A 323 12.35 10.32 7.18
C LEU A 323 11.64 11.33 8.08
N PHE A 324 12.13 12.56 8.19
CA PHE A 324 11.66 13.57 9.16
C PHE A 324 11.20 14.86 8.50
N ASN A 325 10.25 14.78 7.56
CA ASN A 325 9.58 15.98 7.03
C ASN A 325 8.30 16.33 7.82
N PRO A 326 7.82 17.59 7.77
CA PRO A 326 6.65 18.04 8.51
C PRO A 326 5.38 17.22 8.28
N SER A 327 5.19 16.65 7.09
CA SER A 327 4.02 15.81 6.81
C SER A 327 4.01 14.47 7.56
N LEU A 328 5.14 14.09 8.18
CA LEU A 328 5.26 12.87 8.99
C LEU A 328 5.32 13.14 10.50
N TYR A 329 5.32 14.41 10.95
CA TYR A 329 5.49 14.72 12.38
C TYR A 329 4.34 14.21 13.23
N ALA A 330 3.09 14.33 12.78
CA ALA A 330 1.94 13.77 13.49
C ALA A 330 2.08 12.25 13.69
N PHE A 331 2.51 11.56 12.63
CA PHE A 331 2.80 10.14 12.67
C PHE A 331 3.90 9.82 13.69
N TRP A 332 5.07 10.46 13.59
CA TRP A 332 6.20 10.18 14.50
C TRP A 332 5.88 10.47 15.97
N LYS A 333 5.28 11.64 16.24
CA LYS A 333 4.83 12.01 17.59
C LYS A 333 3.89 10.97 18.17
N SER A 334 2.97 10.43 17.36
CA SER A 334 2.05 9.40 17.82
C SER A 334 2.74 8.05 18.04
N THR A 335 3.55 7.61 17.09
CA THR A 335 4.23 6.31 17.07
C THR A 335 5.20 6.15 18.24
N PHE A 336 5.96 7.19 18.58
CA PHE A 336 6.97 7.13 19.65
C PHE A 336 6.39 6.97 21.06
N ARG A 337 5.08 7.17 21.23
CA ARG A 337 4.39 6.97 22.52
C ARG A 337 4.12 5.50 22.83
N PHE A 338 4.16 4.63 21.82
CA PHE A 338 3.82 3.23 21.99
C PHE A 338 5.06 2.41 22.30
N ASP A 339 5.06 1.80 23.48
CA ASP A 339 6.06 0.83 23.91
C ASP A 339 5.54 -0.59 23.60
N PRO A 340 6.16 -1.33 22.66
CA PRO A 340 5.72 -2.68 22.30
C PRO A 340 5.68 -3.63 23.49
N CYS A 341 6.67 -3.58 24.38
CA CYS A 341 6.74 -4.42 25.57
C CYS A 341 5.59 -4.14 26.55
N THR A 342 5.23 -2.87 26.75
CA THR A 342 4.05 -2.52 27.56
C THR A 342 2.76 -2.99 26.89
N LEU A 343 2.60 -2.83 25.58
CA LEU A 343 1.42 -3.30 24.86
C LEU A 343 1.29 -4.83 24.97
N MET A 344 2.38 -5.56 24.71
CA MET A 344 2.42 -7.03 24.74
C MET A 344 1.99 -7.62 26.08
N LYS A 345 2.30 -6.98 27.20
CA LYS A 345 1.86 -7.42 28.54
C LYS A 345 0.33 -7.42 28.71
N THR A 346 -0.38 -6.62 27.92
CA THR A 346 -1.86 -6.52 27.96
C THR A 346 -2.55 -7.47 26.99
N VAL A 347 -1.80 -8.08 26.07
CA VAL A 347 -2.32 -8.99 25.03
C VAL A 347 -2.69 -10.34 25.67
N THR A 348 -3.96 -10.73 25.59
CA THR A 348 -4.45 -11.96 26.25
C THR A 348 -4.57 -13.16 25.30
N MET A 349 -4.67 -12.94 24.00
CA MET A 349 -4.72 -14.01 23.00
C MET A 349 -3.35 -14.65 22.78
N PRO A 350 -3.28 -15.87 22.22
CA PRO A 350 -2.01 -16.48 21.82
C PRO A 350 -1.21 -15.58 20.88
N VAL A 351 0.11 -15.56 21.09
CA VAL A 351 1.05 -14.76 20.30
C VAL A 351 2.14 -15.65 19.71
N LEU A 352 2.39 -15.48 18.41
CA LEU A 352 3.60 -15.94 17.73
C LEU A 352 4.49 -14.75 17.35
N ILE A 353 5.75 -14.78 17.79
CA ILE A 353 6.78 -13.83 17.41
C ILE A 353 7.70 -14.52 16.40
N LEU A 354 7.82 -13.95 15.20
CA LEU A 354 8.61 -14.48 14.09
C LEU A 354 9.61 -13.43 13.63
N ASN A 355 10.88 -13.80 13.53
CA ASN A 355 11.92 -12.91 13.00
C ASN A 355 12.91 -13.67 12.12
N GLY A 356 13.49 -12.99 11.15
CA GLY A 356 14.64 -13.52 10.41
C GLY A 356 15.95 -13.25 11.14
N THR A 357 16.91 -14.16 11.08
CA THR A 357 18.24 -13.92 11.68
C THR A 357 19.12 -12.99 10.83
N ALA A 358 18.76 -12.76 9.57
CA ALA A 358 19.43 -11.83 8.67
C ALA A 358 18.67 -10.50 8.52
N ASP A 359 17.70 -10.24 9.41
CA ASP A 359 16.96 -8.99 9.41
C ASP A 359 17.84 -7.84 9.96
N MET A 360 18.15 -6.89 9.07
CA MET A 360 18.95 -5.71 9.39
C MET A 360 18.11 -4.46 9.68
N GLN A 361 16.78 -4.54 9.55
CA GLN A 361 15.86 -3.45 9.86
C GLN A 361 15.30 -3.63 11.27
N VAL A 362 14.81 -4.84 11.57
CA VAL A 362 14.35 -5.23 12.90
C VAL A 362 15.15 -6.46 13.33
N PRO A 363 16.32 -6.26 13.96
CA PRO A 363 17.21 -7.36 14.31
C PRO A 363 16.53 -8.38 15.23
N PRO A 364 16.93 -9.67 15.19
CA PRO A 364 16.31 -10.73 15.98
C PRO A 364 16.30 -10.48 17.50
N ALA A 365 17.20 -9.63 18.00
CA ALA A 365 17.18 -9.18 19.39
C ALA A 365 15.87 -8.48 19.80
N GLN A 366 15.19 -7.80 18.86
CA GLN A 366 13.88 -7.19 19.08
C GLN A 366 12.81 -8.26 19.35
N ALA A 367 12.84 -9.38 18.63
CA ALA A 367 11.94 -10.50 18.85
C ALA A 367 12.20 -11.20 20.20
N THR A 368 13.47 -11.37 20.59
CA THR A 368 13.83 -11.87 21.92
C THR A 368 13.33 -10.94 23.02
N LEU A 369 13.43 -9.62 22.83
CA LEU A 369 12.91 -8.64 23.79
C LEU A 369 11.38 -8.72 23.90
N LEU A 370 10.66 -8.83 22.77
CA LEU A 370 9.21 -9.04 22.79
C LEU A 370 8.82 -10.29 23.56
N GLN A 371 9.53 -11.41 23.35
CA GLN A 371 9.27 -12.66 24.08
C GLN A 371 9.56 -12.49 25.57
N HIS A 372 10.63 -11.79 25.94
CA HIS A 372 10.91 -11.50 27.35
C HIS A 372 9.75 -10.73 28.02
N CYS A 373 9.11 -9.81 27.27
CA CYS A 373 7.96 -9.04 27.74
C CYS A 373 6.63 -9.83 27.73
N LYS A 374 6.54 -10.90 26.92
CA LYS A 374 5.40 -11.82 26.84
C LYS A 374 5.89 -13.28 26.89
N PRO A 375 6.24 -13.81 28.08
CA PRO A 375 6.94 -15.09 28.20
C PRO A 375 6.18 -16.32 27.66
N ASP A 376 4.86 -16.23 27.55
CA ASP A 376 3.99 -17.26 26.97
C ASP A 376 3.83 -17.15 25.45
N ALA A 377 4.42 -16.13 24.81
CA ALA A 377 4.49 -16.04 23.35
C ALA A 377 5.46 -17.09 22.79
N GLN A 378 5.05 -17.74 21.70
CA GLN A 378 5.94 -18.59 20.93
C GLN A 378 6.95 -17.72 20.17
N LEU A 379 8.24 -18.01 20.26
CA LEU A 379 9.29 -17.33 19.50
C LEU A 379 9.89 -18.28 18.46
N ILE A 380 9.98 -17.82 17.21
CA ILE A 380 10.64 -18.53 16.12
C ILE A 380 11.57 -17.58 15.38
N LEU A 381 12.86 -17.92 15.38
CA LEU A 381 13.88 -17.25 14.58
C LEU A 381 14.19 -18.10 13.35
N ILE A 382 14.02 -17.55 12.16
CA ILE A 382 14.22 -18.26 10.89
C ILE A 382 15.62 -17.93 10.36
N PRO A 383 16.53 -18.93 10.28
CA PRO A 383 17.89 -18.71 9.80
C PRO A 383 17.93 -18.13 8.38
N GLY A 384 18.75 -17.10 8.19
CA GLY A 384 19.01 -16.49 6.88
C GLY A 384 17.86 -15.67 6.28
N MET A 385 16.71 -15.60 6.96
CA MET A 385 15.59 -14.81 6.47
C MET A 385 15.82 -13.31 6.69
N SER A 386 15.53 -12.50 5.67
CA SER A 386 15.61 -11.05 5.69
C SER A 386 14.33 -10.41 6.25
N HIS A 387 14.33 -9.09 6.41
CA HIS A 387 13.17 -8.33 6.88
C HIS A 387 11.91 -8.62 6.05
N ALA A 388 12.04 -8.67 4.72
CA ALA A 388 10.92 -8.90 3.81
C ALA A 388 10.40 -10.36 3.79
N GLY A 389 10.92 -11.23 4.66
CA GLY A 389 10.56 -12.64 4.70
C GLY A 389 11.16 -13.46 3.55
N LYS A 390 12.21 -12.96 2.90
CA LYS A 390 12.94 -13.65 1.81
C LYS A 390 14.20 -14.31 2.36
N ASN A 391 14.76 -15.29 1.68
CA ASN A 391 16.08 -15.81 2.04
C ASN A 391 17.18 -14.86 1.55
N GLU A 392 18.02 -14.36 2.45
CA GLU A 392 19.02 -13.35 2.09
C GLU A 392 20.13 -13.93 1.19
N ALA A 393 20.45 -15.22 1.35
CA ALA A 393 21.41 -15.93 0.52
C ALA A 393 20.94 -16.16 -0.93
N GLU A 394 19.64 -15.98 -1.21
CA GLU A 394 19.10 -16.15 -2.56
C GLU A 394 19.51 -14.97 -3.43
N THR A 395 20.50 -15.17 -4.29
CA THR A 395 21.01 -14.14 -5.21
C THR A 395 20.37 -14.22 -6.59
N THR A 396 19.65 -15.31 -6.90
CA THR A 396 18.96 -15.49 -8.17
C THR A 396 17.74 -14.58 -8.23
N TYR A 397 17.93 -13.37 -8.74
CA TYR A 397 16.89 -12.38 -8.95
C TYR A 397 16.55 -12.36 -10.44
N PRO A 398 15.44 -13.00 -10.87
CA PRO A 398 15.01 -12.89 -12.25
C PRO A 398 14.72 -11.43 -12.54
N ASP A 399 15.20 -10.88 -13.66
CA ASP A 399 15.13 -9.45 -13.97
C ASP A 399 13.74 -8.87 -13.66
N GLY A 400 13.70 -8.02 -12.64
CA GLY A 400 12.50 -7.28 -12.23
C GLY A 400 11.45 -8.07 -11.42
N LYS A 401 11.68 -9.34 -11.05
CA LYS A 401 10.72 -10.15 -10.28
C LYS A 401 11.14 -10.32 -8.82
N PRO A 402 10.22 -10.15 -7.85
CA PRO A 402 10.55 -10.36 -6.44
C PRO A 402 11.03 -11.78 -6.15
N LEU A 403 11.91 -11.92 -5.16
CA LEU A 403 12.30 -13.24 -4.66
C LEU A 403 11.11 -13.99 -4.06
N PRO A 404 11.17 -15.33 -3.99
CA PRO A 404 10.19 -16.11 -3.25
C PRO A 404 10.25 -15.83 -1.74
N ILE A 405 9.09 -15.80 -1.10
CA ILE A 405 8.95 -15.82 0.37
C ILE A 405 9.59 -17.09 0.90
N SER A 406 10.28 -17.00 2.04
CA SER A 406 10.94 -18.13 2.67
C SER A 406 9.91 -19.22 2.99
N PRO A 407 10.07 -20.46 2.45
CA PRO A 407 9.16 -21.55 2.78
C PRO A 407 9.12 -21.86 4.28
N ALA A 408 10.23 -21.61 4.97
CA ALA A 408 10.36 -21.78 6.42
C ALA A 408 9.46 -20.81 7.23
N LEU A 409 8.96 -19.74 6.61
CA LEU A 409 7.99 -18.82 7.22
C LEU A 409 6.58 -19.42 7.27
N ILE A 410 6.22 -20.25 6.28
CA ILE A 410 4.83 -20.62 6.01
C ILE A 410 4.31 -21.62 7.04
N THR A 411 5.02 -22.73 7.23
CA THR A 411 4.58 -23.82 8.11
C THR A 411 4.34 -23.36 9.56
N PRO A 412 5.24 -22.58 10.19
CA PRO A 412 4.99 -22.09 11.54
C PRO A 412 3.73 -21.23 11.67
N ILE A 413 3.52 -20.30 10.74
CA ILE A 413 2.32 -19.47 10.72
C ILE A 413 1.09 -20.35 10.53
N ALA A 414 1.09 -21.23 9.53
CA ALA A 414 -0.07 -22.06 9.22
C ALA A 414 -0.48 -22.96 10.40
N ASN A 415 0.49 -23.56 11.08
CA ASN A 415 0.23 -24.39 12.26
C ASN A 415 -0.35 -23.57 13.41
N PHE A 416 0.24 -22.40 13.69
CA PHE A 416 -0.21 -21.52 14.76
C PHE A 416 -1.62 -20.94 14.53
N ILE A 417 -1.98 -20.63 13.29
CA ILE A 417 -3.32 -20.14 12.95
C ILE A 417 -4.37 -21.24 13.07
N LYS A 418 -3.99 -22.51 12.85
CA LYS A 418 -4.91 -23.65 12.90
C LYS A 418 -5.14 -24.23 14.30
N SER A 419 -4.23 -23.99 15.24
CA SER A 419 -4.44 -24.30 16.68
C SER A 419 -5.45 -23.34 17.30
#